data_AF-A0A1X1LAZ6-F1
#
_entry.id   AF-A0A1X1LAZ6-F1
#
_cell.length_a   1.000
_cell.length_b   1.000
_cell.length_c   1.000
_cell.angle_alpha   90.00
_cell.angle_beta   90.00
_cell.angle_gamma   90.00
#
_symmetry.space_group_name_H-M   'P 1'
#
loop_
_entity.id
_entity.type
_entity.pdbx_description
1 polymer ?
#
loop_
_entity_poly.entity_id
_entity_poly.type
_entity_poly.pdbx_seq_one_letter_code
_entity_poly.pdbx_strand_id
1 'polypeptide(L)'
;MMMDILMYLFETYVHSDADLQVDQDQLEDELLRAGFHQKDIYKALHWLEELAALQQTDAQTAIAKSAPTSMRIYAPEEIERLDLESRGFLLFLEHINVLTPETREMVIDRVMGLETDEFELDDLKWIIMMVLFNVPGNENAYTLMEELLYSQEQGILH
;
A
#
# COMPACT_ATOMS: atom_id res chain seq x y z
N MET A 1 -12.57 -7.38 8.07
CA MET A 1 -11.57 -6.51 8.74
C MET A 1 -11.30 -5.31 7.84
N MET A 2 -10.64 -4.25 8.33
CA MET A 2 -10.38 -3.07 7.46
C MET A 2 -9.52 -3.41 6.24
N MET A 3 -8.62 -4.40 6.35
CA MET A 3 -7.81 -4.90 5.23
C MET A 3 -8.67 -5.48 4.09
N ASP A 4 -9.68 -6.28 4.41
CA ASP A 4 -10.61 -6.83 3.41
C ASP A 4 -11.34 -5.73 2.63
N ILE A 5 -11.63 -4.61 3.29
CA ILE A 5 -12.28 -3.46 2.66
C ILE A 5 -11.30 -2.77 1.72
N LEU A 6 -10.07 -2.53 2.16
CA LEU A 6 -9.03 -1.96 1.31
C LEU A 6 -8.81 -2.83 0.07
N MET A 7 -8.70 -4.15 0.23
CA MET A 7 -8.56 -5.11 -0.87
C MET A 7 -9.76 -5.06 -1.81
N TYR A 8 -10.99 -5.12 -1.29
CA TYR A 8 -12.21 -5.03 -2.10
C TYR A 8 -12.25 -3.73 -2.92
N LEU A 9 -11.96 -2.59 -2.27
CA LEU A 9 -11.92 -1.30 -2.93
C LEU A 9 -10.88 -1.28 -4.05
N PHE A 10 -9.68 -1.75 -3.75
CA PHE A 10 -8.61 -1.76 -4.72
C PHE A 10 -8.95 -2.66 -5.91
N GLU A 11 -9.38 -3.90 -5.70
CA GLU A 11 -9.78 -4.80 -6.80
C GLU A 11 -10.91 -4.24 -7.67
N THR A 12 -11.89 -3.58 -7.03
CA THR A 12 -13.08 -3.01 -7.70
C THR A 12 -12.73 -1.79 -8.53
N TYR A 13 -11.85 -0.92 -8.03
CA TYR A 13 -11.59 0.38 -8.65
C TYR A 13 -10.29 0.44 -9.45
N VAL A 14 -9.31 -0.44 -9.23
CA VAL A 14 -8.02 -0.38 -9.93
C VAL A 14 -8.14 -0.66 -11.43
N HIS A 15 -9.13 -1.46 -11.84
CA HIS A 15 -9.42 -1.78 -13.25
C HIS A 15 -10.46 -0.86 -13.87
N SER A 16 -11.11 -0.04 -13.04
CA SER A 16 -12.09 0.92 -13.48
C SER A 16 -11.33 2.20 -13.82
N ASP A 17 -11.31 2.62 -15.09
CA ASP A 17 -10.81 3.93 -15.59
C ASP A 17 -11.50 5.16 -14.93
N ALA A 18 -12.25 4.93 -13.85
CA ALA A 18 -12.86 5.95 -13.03
C ALA A 18 -11.75 6.67 -12.25
N ASP A 19 -11.53 7.94 -12.59
CA ASP A 19 -10.96 8.89 -11.65
C ASP A 19 -11.58 8.62 -10.28
N LEU A 20 -10.75 8.44 -9.25
CA LEU A 20 -11.11 8.18 -7.84
C LEU A 20 -11.95 9.31 -7.19
N GLN A 21 -12.72 10.07 -7.96
CA GLN A 21 -13.79 10.95 -7.50
C GLN A 21 -15.09 10.16 -7.28
N VAL A 22 -15.00 8.99 -6.64
CA VAL A 22 -16.19 8.29 -6.15
C VAL A 22 -16.67 9.02 -4.90
N ASP A 23 -17.95 9.37 -4.88
CA ASP A 23 -18.59 10.00 -3.74
C ASP A 23 -18.49 9.08 -2.50
N GLN A 24 -17.90 9.59 -1.41
CA GLN A 24 -17.65 8.84 -0.19
C GLN A 24 -18.95 8.25 0.40
N ASP A 25 -20.07 8.95 0.25
CA ASP A 25 -21.38 8.48 0.71
C ASP A 25 -21.86 7.27 -0.13
N GLN A 26 -21.60 7.30 -1.44
CA GLN A 26 -21.94 6.18 -2.32
C GLN A 26 -21.07 4.96 -2.05
N LEU A 27 -19.79 5.19 -1.74
CA LEU A 27 -18.84 4.14 -1.39
C LEU A 27 -19.20 3.48 -0.05
N GLU A 28 -19.57 4.26 0.95
CA GLU A 28 -20.05 3.73 2.24
C GLU A 28 -21.30 2.84 2.03
N ASP A 29 -22.28 3.33 1.27
CA ASP A 29 -23.50 2.58 0.98
C ASP A 29 -23.24 1.29 0.18
N GLU A 30 -22.25 1.29 -0.72
CA GLU A 30 -21.82 0.09 -1.43
C GLU A 30 -21.19 -0.93 -0.49
N LEU A 31 -20.23 -0.50 0.35
CA LEU A 31 -19.52 -1.37 1.29
C LEU A 31 -20.47 -1.95 2.34
N LEU A 32 -21.45 -1.18 2.81
CA LEU A 32 -22.52 -1.68 3.69
C LEU A 32 -23.35 -2.77 3.00
N ARG A 33 -23.68 -2.58 1.71
CA ARG A 33 -24.41 -3.58 0.90
C ARG A 33 -23.58 -4.83 0.61
N ALA A 34 -22.27 -4.70 0.49
CA ALA A 34 -21.33 -5.81 0.38
C ALA A 34 -21.18 -6.61 1.70
N GLY A 35 -21.71 -6.09 2.81
CA GLY A 35 -21.76 -6.79 4.09
C GLY A 35 -20.65 -6.40 5.07
N PHE A 36 -19.87 -5.36 4.76
CA PHE A 36 -18.83 -4.87 5.67
C PHE A 36 -19.42 -4.14 6.89
N HIS A 37 -18.71 -4.21 8.01
CA HIS A 37 -19.12 -3.52 9.22
C HIS A 37 -18.81 -2.02 9.12
N GLN A 38 -19.78 -1.19 9.45
CA GLN A 38 -19.67 0.28 9.38
C GLN A 38 -18.41 0.83 10.08
N LYS A 39 -18.06 0.29 11.26
CA LYS A 39 -16.84 0.68 11.98
C LYS A 39 -15.55 0.45 11.18
N ASP A 40 -15.49 -0.63 10.41
CA ASP A 40 -14.30 -1.02 9.65
C ASP A 40 -14.26 -0.25 8.33
N ILE A 41 -15.43 0.09 7.77
CA ILE A 41 -15.57 0.98 6.61
C ILE A 41 -14.98 2.35 6.93
N TYR A 42 -15.38 2.97 8.04
CA TYR A 42 -14.84 4.28 8.42
C TYR A 42 -13.32 4.26 8.61
N LYS A 43 -12.76 3.20 9.20
CA LYS A 43 -11.31 3.04 9.34
C LYS A 43 -10.61 2.95 7.99
N ALA A 44 -11.13 2.15 7.06
CA ALA A 44 -10.55 1.99 5.73
C ALA A 44 -10.62 3.29 4.91
N LEU A 45 -11.76 4.00 4.95
CA LEU A 45 -11.90 5.29 4.27
C LEU A 45 -10.96 6.34 4.87
N HIS A 46 -10.85 6.42 6.19
CA HIS A 46 -9.91 7.32 6.85
C HIS A 46 -8.46 7.00 6.48
N TRP A 47 -8.09 5.72 6.42
CA TRP A 47 -6.76 5.29 6.00
C TRP A 47 -6.44 5.73 4.55
N LEU A 48 -7.42 5.69 3.64
CA LEU A 48 -7.27 6.17 2.27
C LEU A 48 -7.12 7.70 2.20
N GLU A 49 -7.86 8.45 3.02
CA GLU A 49 -7.70 9.91 3.13
C GLU A 49 -6.29 10.28 3.57
N GLU A 50 -5.75 9.58 4.58
CA GLU A 50 -4.38 9.80 5.04
C GLU A 50 -3.34 9.43 3.97
N LEU A 51 -3.55 8.35 3.21
CA LEU A 51 -2.70 8.00 2.07
C LEU A 51 -2.66 9.14 1.03
N ALA A 52 -3.82 9.70 0.69
CA ALA A 52 -3.91 10.84 -0.23
C ALA A 52 -3.24 12.11 0.35
N ALA A 53 -3.25 12.29 1.67
CA ALA A 53 -2.60 13.42 2.33
C ALA A 53 -1.06 13.32 2.34
N LEU A 54 -0.49 12.11 2.43
CA LEU A 54 0.97 11.90 2.37
C LEU A 54 1.56 12.42 1.06
N GLN A 55 0.87 12.23 -0.06
CA GLN A 55 1.28 12.71 -1.38
C GLN A 55 1.48 14.23 -1.43
N GLN A 56 0.67 14.97 -0.68
CA GLN A 56 0.70 16.43 -0.66
C GLN A 56 1.83 16.96 0.23
N THR A 57 2.26 16.16 1.20
CA THR A 57 3.27 16.53 2.20
C THR A 57 4.70 16.30 1.72
N ASP A 58 4.93 15.29 0.86
CA ASP A 58 6.24 15.00 0.28
C ASP A 58 6.74 16.07 -0.70
N ALA A 59 5.85 16.91 -1.25
CA ALA A 59 6.27 18.08 -2.02
C ALA A 59 6.99 19.15 -1.18
N GLN A 60 6.87 19.11 0.15
CA GLN A 60 7.35 20.16 1.06
C GLN A 60 8.45 19.68 2.00
N THR A 61 8.47 18.40 2.34
CA THR A 61 9.50 17.81 3.19
C THR A 61 10.60 17.32 2.28
N ALA A 62 11.72 18.03 2.23
CA ALA A 62 12.94 17.49 1.67
C ALA A 62 13.36 16.27 2.52
N ILE A 63 12.78 15.10 2.24
CA ILE A 63 13.39 13.82 2.58
C ILE A 63 14.77 13.93 1.96
N ALA A 64 15.78 14.16 2.80
CA ALA A 64 17.13 14.39 2.34
C ALA A 64 17.47 13.22 1.43
N LYS A 65 17.60 13.49 0.12
CA LYS A 65 17.80 12.48 -0.92
C LYS A 65 18.79 11.46 -0.39
N SER A 66 18.28 10.30 0.01
CA SER A 66 19.11 9.28 0.63
C SER A 66 20.19 8.95 -0.38
N ALA A 67 21.45 9.00 0.05
CA ALA A 67 22.54 8.57 -0.82
C ALA A 67 22.23 7.14 -1.29
N PRO A 68 22.60 6.75 -2.52
CA PRO A 68 22.36 5.40 -3.04
C PRO A 68 22.92 4.27 -2.15
N THR A 69 23.82 4.61 -1.23
CA THR A 69 24.46 3.70 -0.28
C THR A 69 23.88 3.79 1.14
N SER A 70 22.83 4.58 1.34
CA SER A 70 22.19 4.73 2.66
C SER A 70 21.41 3.47 2.99
N MET A 71 21.55 2.97 4.21
CA MET A 71 20.80 1.82 4.69
C MET A 71 19.73 2.30 5.67
N ARG A 72 18.47 1.93 5.44
CA ARG A 72 17.39 2.17 6.40
C ARG A 72 17.62 1.35 7.67
N ILE A 73 17.38 1.98 8.82
CA ILE A 73 17.33 1.32 10.12
C ILE A 73 15.88 1.31 10.57
N TYR A 74 15.34 0.14 10.87
CA TYR A 74 13.96 -0.01 11.33
C TYR A 74 13.85 0.25 12.84
N ALA A 75 12.81 1.00 13.24
CA ALA A 75 12.47 1.21 14.64
C ALA A 75 11.93 -0.10 15.27
N PRO A 76 12.02 -0.28 16.60
CA PRO A 76 11.51 -1.48 17.27
C PRO A 76 10.05 -1.81 16.94
N GLU A 77 9.21 -0.79 16.86
CA GLU A 77 7.79 -0.89 16.53
C GLU A 77 7.59 -1.37 15.07
N GLU A 78 8.42 -0.86 14.15
CA GLU A 78 8.41 -1.33 12.76
C GLU A 78 8.89 -2.78 12.66
N ILE A 79 9.85 -3.22 13.48
CA ILE A 79 10.34 -4.61 13.48
C ILE A 79 9.29 -5.59 14.02
N GLU A 80 8.48 -5.15 14.98
CA GLU A 80 7.36 -5.93 15.50
C GLU A 80 6.25 -6.08 14.47
N ARG A 81 5.98 -5.02 13.69
CA ARG A 81 4.93 -5.01 12.66
C ARG A 81 5.35 -5.64 11.34
N LEU A 82 6.56 -5.33 10.88
CA LEU A 82 7.16 -5.82 9.64
C LEU A 82 8.19 -6.88 10.00
N ASP A 83 7.78 -8.13 9.87
CA ASP A 83 8.63 -9.28 10.12
C ASP A 83 9.85 -9.33 9.16
N LEU A 84 10.69 -10.37 9.31
CA LEU A 84 11.90 -10.49 8.50
C LEU A 84 11.58 -10.60 7.01
N GLU A 85 10.52 -11.33 6.64
CA GLU A 85 10.15 -11.55 5.26
C GLU A 85 9.63 -10.26 4.62
N SER A 86 8.72 -9.55 5.31
CA SER A 86 8.21 -8.24 4.92
C SER A 86 9.31 -7.22 4.65
N ARG A 87 10.28 -7.11 5.58
CA ARG A 87 11.42 -6.18 5.41
C ARG A 87 12.36 -6.61 4.28
N GLY A 88 12.55 -7.92 4.09
CA GLY A 88 13.31 -8.46 2.97
C GLY A 88 12.66 -8.14 1.62
N PHE A 89 11.34 -8.21 1.56
CA PHE A 89 10.56 -7.89 0.37
C PHE A 89 10.65 -6.39 0.01
N LEU A 90 10.50 -5.49 0.99
CA LEU A 90 10.71 -4.05 0.78
C LEU A 90 12.11 -3.74 0.22
N LEU A 91 13.14 -4.37 0.80
CA LEU A 91 14.52 -4.21 0.34
C LEU A 91 14.71 -4.74 -1.09
N PHE A 92 14.09 -5.87 -1.42
CA PHE A 92 14.13 -6.43 -2.76
C PHE A 92 13.50 -5.47 -3.78
N LEU A 93 12.32 -4.92 -3.48
CA LEU A 93 11.64 -3.96 -4.36
C LEU A 93 12.41 -2.66 -4.55
N GLU A 94 13.10 -2.18 -3.50
CA GLU A 94 13.99 -1.03 -3.60
C GLU A 94 15.18 -1.33 -4.52
N HIS A 95 15.80 -2.51 -4.43
CA HIS A 95 16.92 -2.90 -5.28
C HIS A 95 16.59 -3.00 -6.77
N ILE A 96 15.38 -3.44 -7.11
CA ILE A 96 14.91 -3.49 -8.51
C ILE A 96 14.27 -2.18 -8.97
N ASN A 97 14.28 -1.13 -8.14
CA ASN A 97 13.70 0.20 -8.38
C ASN A 97 12.18 0.18 -8.60
N VAL A 98 11.47 -0.81 -8.06
CA VAL A 98 9.99 -0.76 -7.96
C VAL A 98 9.58 0.23 -6.88
N LEU A 99 10.28 0.22 -5.74
CA LEU A 99 10.14 1.25 -4.73
C LEU A 99 11.32 2.21 -4.80
N THR A 100 11.05 3.50 -4.60
CA THR A 100 12.06 4.50 -4.27
C THR A 100 12.17 4.59 -2.74
N PRO A 101 13.22 5.21 -2.19
CA PRO A 101 13.27 5.47 -0.75
C PRO A 101 12.03 6.22 -0.26
N GLU A 102 11.47 7.12 -1.08
CA GLU A 102 10.27 7.91 -0.79
C GLU A 102 9.02 7.02 -0.74
N THR A 103 8.75 6.24 -1.79
CA THR A 103 7.57 5.37 -1.81
C THR A 103 7.67 4.23 -0.79
N ARG A 104 8.89 3.78 -0.44
CA ARG A 104 9.12 2.85 0.67
C ARG A 104 8.71 3.47 2.01
N GLU A 105 9.03 4.74 2.28
CA GLU A 105 8.56 5.41 3.51
C GLU A 105 7.05 5.48 3.56
N MET A 106 6.40 5.83 2.43
CA MET A 106 4.94 5.87 2.35
C MET A 106 4.33 4.51 2.68
N VAL A 107 4.86 3.42 2.12
CA VAL A 107 4.40 2.06 2.43
C VAL A 107 4.53 1.77 3.92
N ILE A 108 5.69 2.07 4.53
CA ILE A 108 5.92 1.78 5.95
C ILE A 108 4.98 2.61 6.82
N ASP A 109 4.84 3.91 6.56
CA ASP A 109 3.92 4.79 7.30
C ASP A 109 2.48 4.25 7.24
N ARG A 110 2.04 3.83 6.06
CA ARG A 110 0.72 3.24 5.86
C ARG A 110 0.51 1.91 6.57
N VAL A 111 1.52 1.05 6.60
CA VAL A 111 1.47 -0.22 7.35
C VAL A 111 1.39 0.05 8.86
N MET A 112 2.12 1.05 9.36
CA MET A 112 2.08 1.43 10.78
C MET A 112 0.74 2.05 11.18
N GLY A 113 0.03 2.69 10.24
CA GLY A 113 -1.33 3.21 10.43
C GLY A 113 -2.44 2.17 10.33
N LEU A 114 -2.14 0.91 9.99
CA LEU A 114 -3.16 -0.14 9.90
C LEU A 114 -3.61 -0.61 11.28
N GLU A 115 -4.90 -0.45 11.58
CA GLU A 115 -5.53 -0.96 12.80
C GLU A 115 -6.00 -2.42 12.64
N THR A 116 -5.05 -3.33 12.42
CA THR A 116 -5.28 -4.79 12.39
C THR A 116 -4.28 -5.53 13.27
N ASP A 117 -4.72 -6.57 13.99
CA ASP A 117 -3.86 -7.36 14.88
C ASP A 117 -3.00 -8.37 14.09
N GLU A 118 -3.49 -8.82 12.94
CA GLU A 118 -2.80 -9.75 12.03
C GLU A 118 -2.34 -8.98 10.78
N PHE A 119 -1.08 -9.17 10.40
CA PHE A 119 -0.47 -8.59 9.22
C PHE A 119 0.59 -9.54 8.66
N GLU A 120 0.42 -9.95 7.42
CA GLU A 120 1.30 -10.89 6.73
C GLU A 120 1.92 -10.28 5.47
N LEU A 121 2.84 -11.00 4.83
CA LEU A 121 3.48 -10.52 3.60
C LEU A 121 2.48 -10.20 2.49
N ASP A 122 1.40 -10.98 2.39
CA ASP A 122 0.39 -10.75 1.36
C ASP A 122 -0.38 -9.45 1.59
N ASP A 123 -0.62 -9.05 2.84
CA ASP A 123 -1.16 -7.73 3.18
C ASP A 123 -0.20 -6.62 2.73
N LEU A 124 1.10 -6.78 3.00
CA LEU A 124 2.11 -5.82 2.59
C LEU A 124 2.12 -5.58 1.08
N LYS A 125 2.00 -6.64 0.28
CA LYS A 125 1.94 -6.55 -1.19
C LYS A 125 0.76 -5.71 -1.66
N TRP A 126 -0.42 -5.88 -1.04
CA TRP A 126 -1.58 -5.05 -1.34
C TRP A 126 -1.35 -3.59 -0.97
N ILE A 127 -0.76 -3.30 0.19
CA ILE A 127 -0.44 -1.93 0.59
C ILE A 127 0.55 -1.29 -0.41
N ILE A 128 1.55 -2.04 -0.86
CA ILE A 128 2.49 -1.57 -1.90
C ILE A 128 1.75 -1.23 -3.19
N MET A 129 0.86 -2.11 -3.65
CA MET A 129 0.04 -1.88 -4.85
C MET A 129 -0.81 -0.61 -4.70
N MET A 130 -1.45 -0.41 -3.54
CA MET A 130 -2.24 0.79 -3.27
C MET A 130 -1.39 2.06 -3.29
N VAL A 131 -0.21 2.05 -2.66
CA VAL A 131 0.70 3.21 -2.67
C VAL A 131 1.17 3.50 -4.09
N LEU A 132 1.64 2.50 -4.83
CA LEU A 132 2.12 2.67 -6.20
C LEU A 132 1.03 3.17 -7.14
N PHE A 133 -0.21 2.67 -6.99
CA PHE A 133 -1.34 3.11 -7.80
C PHE A 133 -1.74 4.56 -7.51
N ASN A 134 -1.71 4.96 -6.25
CA ASN A 134 -2.15 6.29 -5.87
C ASN A 134 -1.08 7.37 -6.15
N VAL A 135 0.22 7.04 -6.15
CA VAL A 135 1.30 8.04 -6.35
C VAL A 135 1.54 8.30 -7.84
N PRO A 136 1.41 9.55 -8.33
CA PRO A 136 1.56 9.87 -9.74
C PRO A 136 2.96 9.55 -10.29
N GLY A 137 3.04 9.04 -11.52
CA GLY A 137 4.32 8.72 -12.18
C GLY A 137 4.92 7.36 -11.83
N ASN A 138 4.20 6.52 -11.07
CA ASN A 138 4.61 5.15 -10.72
C ASN A 138 3.91 4.07 -11.55
N GLU A 139 3.34 4.40 -12.70
CA GLU A 139 2.59 3.44 -13.53
C GLU A 139 3.46 2.24 -13.95
N ASN A 140 4.72 2.49 -14.30
CA ASN A 140 5.66 1.41 -14.62
C ASN A 140 6.02 0.56 -13.40
N ALA A 141 6.21 1.19 -12.23
CA ALA A 141 6.53 0.47 -10.99
C ALA A 141 5.34 -0.40 -10.56
N TYR A 142 4.12 0.11 -10.74
CA TYR A 142 2.89 -0.61 -10.54
C TYR A 142 2.80 -1.85 -11.44
N THR A 143 3.00 -1.71 -12.76
CA THR A 143 2.97 -2.86 -13.70
C THR A 143 4.04 -3.90 -13.35
N LEU A 144 5.26 -3.48 -12.99
CA LEU A 144 6.33 -4.40 -12.59
C LEU A 144 5.97 -5.16 -11.30
N MET A 145 5.38 -4.48 -10.33
CA MET A 145 4.90 -5.11 -9.11
C MET A 145 3.80 -6.14 -9.42
N GLU A 146 2.84 -5.78 -10.28
CA GLU A 146 1.78 -6.67 -10.72
C GLU A 146 2.33 -7.94 -11.41
N GLU A 147 3.29 -7.78 -12.33
CA GLU A 147 3.98 -8.90 -13.00
C GLU A 147 4.70 -9.81 -12.00
N LEU A 148 5.35 -9.24 -10.98
CA LEU A 148 6.02 -10.01 -9.93
C LEU A 148 5.02 -10.87 -9.15
N LEU A 149 3.87 -10.30 -8.79
CA LEU A 149 2.80 -11.04 -8.08
C LEU A 149 2.27 -12.20 -8.94
N TYR A 150 1.92 -11.95 -10.21
CA TYR A 150 1.47 -13.02 -11.10
C TYR A 150 2.53 -14.11 -11.32
N SER A 151 3.81 -13.74 -11.43
CA SER A 151 4.89 -14.71 -11.62
C SER A 151 5.08 -15.64 -10.42
N GLN A 152 4.86 -15.12 -9.20
CA GLN A 152 4.93 -15.90 -7.97
C GLN A 152 3.76 -16.90 -7.89
N GLU A 153 2.56 -16.50 -8.31
CA GLU A 153 1.38 -17.38 -8.37
C GLU A 153 1.53 -18.50 -9.41
N GLN A 154 2.19 -18.23 -10.54
CA GLN A 154 2.46 -19.23 -11.57
C GLN A 154 3.65 -20.17 -11.23
N GLY A 155 4.45 -19.83 -10.23
CA GLY A 155 5.62 -20.60 -9.77
C GLY A 155 5.33 -22.00 -9.22
N ILE A 156 4.07 -22.44 -9.17
CA ILE A 156 3.67 -23.83 -8.83
C ILE A 156 3.77 -24.79 -10.04
N LEU A 157 4.12 -24.29 -11.24
CA LEU A 157 4.30 -25.12 -12.43
C LEU A 157 5.69 -24.92 -13.06
N HIS A 158 6.72 -25.53 -12.47
CA HIS A 158 7.91 -25.90 -13.24
C HIS A 158 8.66 -27.12 -12.70
#